data_AF-E1X540-F1
#
_entry.id   AF-E1X540-F1
#
_cell.length_a   1.000
_cell.length_b   1.000
_cell.length_c   1.000
_cell.angle_alpha   90.00
_cell.angle_beta   90.00
_cell.angle_gamma   90.00
#
_symmetry.space_group_name_H-M   'P 1'
#
loop_
_entity.id
_entity.type
_entity.pdbx_description
1 polymer ?
#
loop_
_entity_poly.entity_id
_entity_poly.type
_entity_poly.pdbx_seq_one_letter_code
_entity_poly.pdbx_strand_id
1 'polypeptide(L)' 'MNFGKFTVVSDRNVQALEETHEEMIFNLDHIVSVKPIKIPMADQVVDGFWIRTTNGKKYRAISAPDVIKDLLHN' A
#
# COMPACT_ATOMS: atom_id res chain seq x y z
N MET A 1 15.91 -11.17 5.66
CA MET A 1 14.81 -10.23 5.96
C MET A 1 14.92 -9.10 4.95
N ASN A 2 14.02 -9.06 3.99
CA ASN A 2 14.03 -8.07 2.92
C ASN A 2 12.98 -7.01 3.22
N PHE A 3 13.39 -5.77 3.48
CA PHE A 3 12.46 -4.70 3.85
C PHE A 3 12.21 -3.75 2.68
N GLY A 4 10.97 -3.29 2.56
CA GLY A 4 10.57 -2.27 1.60
C GLY A 4 9.66 -1.22 2.23
N LYS A 5 9.83 0.04 1.82
CA LYS A 5 9.01 1.16 2.25
C LYS A 5 7.81 1.33 1.32
N PHE A 6 6.62 1.48 1.92
CA PHE A 6 5.37 1.77 1.23
C PHE A 6 4.75 3.03 1.84
N THR A 7 4.03 3.80 1.03
CA THR A 7 3.14 4.86 1.52
C THR A 7 1.73 4.29 1.59
N VAL A 8 1.28 3.97 2.81
CA VAL A 8 -0.01 3.32 3.08
C VAL A 8 -1.08 4.37 3.32
N VAL A 9 -2.26 4.13 2.75
CA VAL A 9 -3.47 4.90 3.00
C VAL A 9 -4.11 4.37 4.28
N SER A 10 -4.26 5.25 5.27
CA SER A 10 -4.75 4.95 6.61
C SER A 10 -6.02 5.73 6.89
N ASP A 11 -7.06 5.01 7.31
CA ASP A 11 -8.33 5.57 7.78
C ASP A 11 -8.30 5.81 9.31
N ARG A 12 -7.13 5.66 9.97
CA ARG A 12 -7.03 5.58 11.43
C ARG A 12 -7.34 6.86 12.18
N ASN A 13 -7.44 7.98 11.50
CA ASN A 13 -7.75 9.24 12.16
C ASN A 13 -9.26 9.53 12.04
N VAL A 14 -10.03 8.99 12.98
CA VAL A 14 -11.50 9.19 13.09
C VAL A 14 -11.87 10.69 13.27
N GLN A 15 -10.89 11.55 13.52
CA GLN A 15 -11.04 13.00 13.62
C GLN A 15 -10.44 13.78 12.42
N ALA A 16 -9.70 13.13 11.51
CA ALA A 16 -9.25 13.80 10.30
C ALA A 16 -10.37 13.75 9.26
N LEU A 17 -10.76 14.91 8.74
CA LEU A 17 -11.61 15.00 7.56
C LEU A 17 -10.90 14.49 6.27
N GLU A 18 -9.60 14.20 6.35
CA GLU A 18 -8.75 13.85 5.22
C GLU A 18 -8.15 12.44 5.39
N GLU A 19 -8.02 11.70 4.28
CA GLU A 19 -7.32 10.43 4.24
C GLU A 19 -5.84 10.62 4.61
N THR A 20 -5.35 9.89 5.61
CA THR A 20 -3.96 10.03 6.09
C THR A 20 -3.02 9.09 5.35
N HIS A 21 -1.86 9.60 4.94
CA HIS A 21 -0.78 8.81 4.34
C HIS A 21 0.32 8.54 5.36
N GLU A 22 0.64 7.28 5.59
CA GLU A 22 1.66 6.83 6.54
C GLU A 22 2.80 6.13 5.80
N GLU A 23 4.06 6.49 6.11
CA GLU A 23 5.20 5.69 5.67
C GLU A 23 5.32 4.42 6.52
N MET A 24 5.24 3.27 5.88
CA MET A 24 5.31 1.96 6.54
C MET A 24 6.41 1.09 5.94
N ILE A 25 7.18 0.43 6.79
CA ILE A 25 8.18 -0.56 6.38
C ILE A 25 7.56 -1.95 6.51
N PHE A 26 7.56 -2.70 5.41
CA PHE A 26 7.11 -4.09 5.38
C PHE A 26 8.30 -5.02 5.15
N ASN A 27 8.31 -6.16 5.83
CA ASN A 27 9.15 -7.27 5.40
C ASN A 27 8.50 -7.94 4.19
N LEU A 28 9.13 -7.79 3.02
CA LEU A 28 8.69 -8.28 1.72
C LEU A 28 8.57 -9.81 1.70
N ASP A 29 9.37 -10.51 2.53
CA ASP A 29 9.31 -11.97 2.69
C ASP A 29 7.95 -12.44 3.27
N HIS A 30 7.16 -11.52 3.86
CA HIS A 30 5.83 -11.77 4.39
C HIS A 30 4.71 -11.15 3.57
N ILE A 31 4.99 -10.66 2.36
CA ILE A 31 3.98 -10.20 1.42
C ILE A 31 3.56 -11.40 0.56
N VAL A 32 2.26 -11.72 0.59
CA VAL A 32 1.67 -12.81 -0.19
C VAL A 32 1.29 -12.33 -1.59
N SER A 33 0.81 -11.09 -1.70
CA SER A 33 0.42 -10.52 -2.99
C SER A 33 0.41 -9.01 -2.95
N VAL A 34 0.82 -8.40 -4.07
CA VAL A 34 0.58 -6.99 -4.38
C VAL A 34 -0.25 -6.94 -5.66
N LYS A 35 -1.35 -6.18 -5.66
CA LYS A 35 -2.23 -6.04 -6.82
C LYS A 35 -2.50 -4.57 -7.11
N PRO A 36 -2.30 -4.10 -8.36
CA PRO A 36 -2.64 -2.72 -8.72
C PRO A 36 -4.15 -2.51 -8.60
N ILE A 37 -4.55 -1.34 -8.11
CA ILE A 37 -5.93 -0.92 -7.95
C ILE A 37 -6.08 0.57 -8.24
N LYS A 38 -7.30 0.98 -8.56
CA LYS A 38 -7.72 2.39 -8.55
C LYS A 38 -8.33 2.68 -7.18
N ILE A 39 -7.79 3.67 -6.48
CA ILE A 39 -8.26 4.08 -5.15
C ILE A 39 -9.06 5.38 -5.33
N PRO A 40 -10.37 5.37 -5.06
CA PRO A 40 -11.15 6.61 -5.00
C PRO A 40 -10.74 7.39 -3.75
N MET A 41 -10.33 8.63 -3.96
CA MET A 41 -10.01 9.62 -2.93
C MET A 41 -11.01 10.79 -3.07
N ALA A 42 -11.05 11.70 -2.10
CA ALA A 42 -12.04 12.77 -2.03
C ALA A 42 -12.25 13.52 -3.36
N ASP A 43 -11.16 13.93 -4.03
CA ASP A 43 -11.22 14.76 -5.23
C ASP A 43 -10.76 14.05 -6.51
N GLN A 44 -10.25 12.82 -6.40
CA GLN A 44 -9.64 12.12 -7.55
C GLN A 44 -9.57 10.62 -7.36
N VAL A 45 -9.34 9.90 -8.46
CA VAL A 45 -9.01 8.47 -8.43
C VAL A 45 -7.52 8.31 -8.67
N VAL A 46 -6.80 7.75 -7.68
CA VAL A 46 -5.34 7.54 -7.78
C VAL A 46 -5.01 6.08 -8.06
N ASP A 47 -3.88 5.86 -8.74
CA ASP A 47 -3.30 4.52 -8.85
C ASP A 47 -2.65 4.10 -7.54
N GLY A 48 -2.87 2.85 -7.14
CA GLY A 48 -2.30 2.30 -5.93
C GLY A 48 -2.28 0.78 -5.94
N PHE A 49 -2.12 0.19 -4.77
CA PHE A 49 -1.88 -1.22 -4.59
C PHE A 49 -2.63 -1.77 -3.39
N TRP A 50 -3.23 -2.96 -3.55
CA TRP A 50 -3.57 -3.84 -2.44
C TRP A 50 -2.36 -4.67 -2.05
N ILE A 51 -1.95 -4.58 -0.80
CA ILE A 51 -0.90 -5.41 -0.20
C ILE A 51 -1.58 -6.40 0.76
N ARG A 52 -1.36 -7.70 0.56
CA ARG A 52 -1.78 -8.75 1.51
C ARG A 52 -0.56 -9.40 2.13
N THR A 53 -0.55 -9.48 3.46
CA THR A 53 0.53 -10.12 4.23
C THR A 53 0.16 -11.53 4.68
N THR A 54 1.16 -12.33 5.06
CA THR A 54 0.98 -13.74 5.48
C THR A 54 0.08 -13.90 6.70
N ASN A 55 0.02 -12.90 7.58
CA ASN A 55 -0.89 -12.88 8.73
C ASN A 55 -2.33 -12.46 8.39
N GLY A 56 -2.68 -12.38 7.11
CA GLY A 56 -4.03 -12.07 6.65
C GLY A 56 -4.41 -10.58 6.64
N LYS A 57 -3.52 -9.68 7.10
CA LYS A 57 -3.76 -8.24 7.03
C LYS A 57 -3.72 -7.72 5.59
N LYS A 58 -4.45 -6.64 5.35
CA LYS A 58 -4.57 -5.97 4.06
C LYS A 58 -4.30 -4.48 4.21
N TYR A 59 -3.59 -3.90 3.26
CA TYR A 59 -3.23 -2.49 3.24
C TYR A 59 -3.42 -1.90 1.85
N ARG A 60 -3.97 -0.69 1.77
CA ARG A 60 -3.98 0.11 0.55
C ARG A 60 -2.71 0.96 0.55
N ALA A 61 -2.01 1.06 -0.56
CA ALA A 61 -0.83 1.91 -0.67
C ALA A 61 -0.85 2.67 -2.00
N ILE A 62 -0.36 3.91 -2.00
CA ILE A 62 -0.20 4.73 -3.20
C ILE A 62 1.22 4.64 -3.78
N SER A 63 2.15 4.04 -3.04
CA SER A 63 3.51 3.79 -3.49
C SER A 63 3.99 2.41 -3.01
N ALA A 64 4.85 1.80 -3.82
CA ALA A 64 5.54 0.55 -3.51
C ALA A 64 7.04 0.69 -3.81
N PRO A 65 7.92 -0.13 -3.20
CA PRO A 65 9.33 -0.22 -3.55
C PRO A 65 9.52 -0.62 -5.02
N ASP A 66 10.61 -0.17 -5.64
CA ASP A 66 10.86 -0.43 -7.07
C ASP A 66 10.94 -1.92 -7.40
N VAL A 67 11.54 -2.72 -6.52
CA VAL A 67 11.56 -4.19 -6.65
C VAL A 67 10.16 -4.81 -6.78
N ILE A 68 9.13 -4.21 -6.19
CA ILE A 68 7.74 -4.66 -6.33
C ILE A 68 7.14 -4.13 -7.64
N LYS A 69 7.43 -2.88 -8.02
CA LYS A 69 6.93 -2.30 -9.27
C LYS A 69 7.45 -3.08 -10.48
N ASP A 70 8.73 -3.44 -10.48
CA ASP A 70 9.36 -4.18 -11.57
C ASP A 70 8.68 -5.54 -11.80
N LEU A 71 8.21 -6.19 -10.73
CA LEU A 71 7.47 -7.45 -10.82
C LEU A 71 6.04 -7.29 -11.36
N LEU A 72 5.47 -6.10 -11.33
CA LEU A 72 4.10 -5.83 -11.79
C LEU A 72 4.03 -5.39 -13.26
N HIS A 73 5.17 -5.08 -13.88
CA HIS A 73 5.28 -4.65 -15.28
C HIS A 73 5.84 -5.73 -16.24
N ASN A 74 6.04 -6.96 -15.74
CA ASN A 74 6.29 -8.15 -16.56
C ASN A 74 4.98 -8.83 -16.98
#